data_AF-A0A1F2XDX6-F1
#
_entry.id   AF-A0A1F2XDX6-F1
#
_cell.length_a   1.000
_cell.length_b   1.000
_cell.length_c   1.000
_cell.angle_alpha   90.00
_cell.angle_beta   90.00
_cell.angle_gamma   90.00
#
_symmetry.space_group_name_H-M   'P 1'
#
loop_
_entity.id
_entity.type
_entity.pdbx_description
1 polymer ?
#
loop_
_entity_poly.entity_id
_entity_poly.type
_entity_poly.pdbx_seq_one_letter_code
_entity_poly.pdbx_strand_id
1 'polypeptide(L)'
;MTERPPVKPSWVDRLIDWIDRLPSPAWVFYLVMYVVAASMLHAAIWIDPVVPVGTLSTTWMVNAIWAVLSVVFIDYLKVAVGRSLDKFAPLVADKPTEFAALRHRMTEMPARPVFWMTVITGLAIVAGIASDPAFAYEGLSHSYVLAVSLMVFSYCFTPVVLYLSIRLLASVTRAYGLLDEVDVLSQRPLYAFSRLTLQAGLLWLVIVNLGIGTMVFVGDAGDAQERAISIGFTALGIVIAFTSSLYPLRGC
;
A
#
# COMPACT_ATOMS: atom_id res chain seq x y z
N MET A 1 -33.93 -4.94 3.73
CA MET A 1 -32.46 -5.12 3.75
C MET A 1 -31.96 -4.64 5.10
N THR A 2 -31.22 -5.45 5.86
CA THR A 2 -30.69 -5.01 7.17
C THR A 2 -29.55 -4.02 6.92
N GLU A 3 -29.77 -2.76 7.30
CA GLU A 3 -28.74 -1.72 7.27
C GLU A 3 -27.56 -2.17 8.12
N ARG A 4 -26.47 -2.61 7.49
CA ARG A 4 -25.23 -2.88 8.23
C ARG A 4 -24.71 -1.54 8.77
N PRO A 5 -24.28 -1.48 10.03
CA PRO A 5 -23.84 -0.25 10.66
C PRO A 5 -22.69 0.41 9.87
N PRO A 6 -22.57 1.75 9.93
CA PRO A 6 -21.54 2.49 9.22
C PRO A 6 -20.14 1.99 9.60
N VAL A 7 -19.26 1.89 8.60
CA VAL A 7 -17.88 1.48 8.80
C VAL A 7 -17.20 2.56 9.64
N LYS A 8 -16.51 2.17 10.72
CA LYS A 8 -15.70 3.11 11.51
C LYS A 8 -14.35 3.29 10.81
N PRO A 9 -13.85 4.54 10.66
CA PRO A 9 -12.60 4.81 9.98
C PRO A 9 -11.42 4.19 10.73
N SER A 10 -10.52 3.59 9.95
CA SER A 10 -9.32 2.96 10.49
C SER A 10 -8.32 3.99 11.03
N TRP A 11 -7.31 3.50 11.75
CA TRP A 11 -6.23 4.38 12.21
C TRP A 11 -5.40 4.91 11.02
N VAL A 12 -5.30 4.13 9.94
CA VAL A 12 -4.65 4.55 8.69
C VAL A 12 -5.47 5.65 8.01
N ASP A 13 -6.80 5.54 8.01
CA ASP A 13 -7.65 6.63 7.49
C ASP A 13 -7.40 7.93 8.25
N ARG A 14 -7.34 7.86 9.58
CA ARG A 14 -7.03 9.03 10.42
C ARG A 14 -5.63 9.60 10.15
N LEU A 15 -4.64 8.74 9.86
CA LEU A 15 -3.31 9.18 9.48
C LEU A 15 -3.35 9.96 8.16
N ILE A 16 -4.02 9.42 7.14
CA ILE A 16 -4.16 10.11 5.84
C ILE A 16 -4.94 11.42 6.02
N ASP A 17 -6.08 11.39 6.72
CA ASP A 17 -6.88 12.59 6.97
C ASP A 17 -6.10 13.66 7.76
N TRP A 18 -5.16 13.24 8.62
CA TRP A 18 -4.27 14.15 9.33
C TRP A 18 -3.23 14.77 8.39
N ILE A 19 -2.64 13.98 7.48
CA ILE A 19 -1.70 14.46 6.45
C ILE A 19 -2.41 15.46 5.53
N ASP A 20 -3.64 15.17 5.10
CA ASP A 20 -4.44 16.02 4.22
C ASP A 20 -4.83 17.37 4.85
N ARG A 21 -4.86 17.45 6.18
CA ARG A 21 -5.16 18.68 6.93
C ARG A 21 -3.94 19.57 7.14
N LEU A 22 -2.74 19.11 6.78
CA LEU A 22 -1.54 19.93 6.88
C LEU A 22 -1.63 21.11 5.89
N PRO A 23 -1.07 22.28 6.24
CA PRO A 23 -1.10 23.45 5.36
C PRO A 23 -0.25 23.28 4.09
N SER A 24 0.64 22.29 4.08
CA SER A 24 1.48 21.93 2.94
C SER A 24 0.84 20.84 2.09
N PRO A 25 1.14 20.78 0.77
CA PRO A 25 0.76 19.64 -0.05
C PRO A 25 1.26 18.30 0.53
N ALA A 26 0.44 17.25 0.49
CA ALA A 26 0.76 15.93 1.05
C ALA A 26 2.11 15.36 0.55
N TRP A 27 2.49 15.64 -0.70
CA TRP A 27 3.77 15.18 -1.25
C TRP A 27 4.99 15.72 -0.48
N VAL A 28 4.90 16.91 0.12
CA VAL A 28 5.97 17.48 0.96
C VAL A 28 6.14 16.63 2.20
N PHE A 29 5.04 16.22 2.83
CA PHE A 29 5.06 15.32 3.99
C PHE A 29 5.74 13.99 3.64
N TYR A 30 5.39 13.39 2.50
CA TYR A 30 6.02 12.15 2.05
C TYR A 30 7.52 12.31 1.77
N LEU A 31 7.94 13.43 1.17
CA LEU A 31 9.36 13.73 0.96
C LEU A 31 10.11 13.87 2.28
N VAL A 32 9.56 14.61 3.26
CA VAL A 32 10.16 14.75 4.59
C VAL A 32 10.26 13.39 5.28
N MET A 33 9.20 12.58 5.22
CA MET A 33 9.20 11.23 5.80
C MET A 33 10.29 10.35 5.19
N TYR A 34 10.51 10.44 3.87
CA TYR A 34 11.59 9.73 3.18
C TYR A 34 12.97 10.20 3.66
N VAL A 35 13.20 11.52 3.69
CA VAL A 35 14.48 12.09 4.12
C VAL A 35 14.78 11.70 5.57
N VAL A 36 13.78 11.73 6.45
CA VAL A 36 13.92 11.31 7.85
C VAL A 36 14.26 9.82 7.92
N ALA A 37 13.51 8.94 7.24
CA ALA A 37 13.79 7.51 7.24
C ALA A 37 15.19 7.20 6.70
N ALA A 38 15.58 7.80 5.57
CA ALA A 38 16.90 7.64 4.97
C ALA A 38 18.00 8.11 5.93
N SER A 39 17.82 9.27 6.57
CA SER A 39 18.78 9.81 7.54
C SER A 39 18.91 8.92 8.76
N MET A 40 17.81 8.36 9.27
CA MET A 40 17.84 7.46 10.43
C MET A 40 18.53 6.13 10.10
N LEU A 41 18.31 5.57 8.90
CA LEU A 41 19.03 4.38 8.44
C LEU A 41 20.55 4.65 8.30
N HIS A 42 20.94 5.81 7.78
CA HIS A 42 22.35 6.20 7.69
C HIS A 42 22.98 6.43 9.05
N ALA A 43 22.24 7.06 9.97
CA ALA A 43 22.68 7.21 11.35
C ALA A 43 22.94 5.84 12.01
N ALA A 44 22.06 4.85 11.76
CA ALA A 44 22.23 3.49 12.29
C ALA A 44 23.55 2.85 11.82
N ILE A 45 23.83 2.86 10.51
CA ILE A 45 25.05 2.24 9.95
C ILE A 45 26.34 3.00 10.32
N TRP A 46 26.26 4.28 10.66
CA TRP A 46 27.39 5.06 11.17
C TRP A 46 27.67 4.83 12.66
N ILE A 47 26.62 4.56 13.45
CA ILE A 47 26.74 4.24 14.88
C ILE A 47 27.36 2.84 15.07
N ASP A 48 27.04 1.89 14.20
CA ASP A 48 27.53 0.51 14.23
C ASP A 48 28.76 0.24 13.34
N PRO A 49 29.61 1.27 13.15
CA PRO A 49 30.58 1.44 12.05
C PRO A 49 30.54 0.44 10.87
N VAL A 50 29.36 0.15 10.31
CA VAL A 50 29.21 -0.74 9.14
C VAL A 50 29.86 -0.09 7.92
N VAL A 51 29.75 1.25 7.83
CA VAL A 51 30.44 2.07 6.84
C VAL A 51 31.06 3.31 7.51
N PRO A 52 32.09 3.94 6.91
CA PRO A 52 32.66 5.16 7.46
C PRO A 52 31.61 6.28 7.58
N VAL A 53 31.66 7.03 8.67
CA VAL A 53 30.75 8.16 8.93
C VAL A 53 30.80 9.15 7.76
N GLY A 54 29.63 9.60 7.30
CA GLY A 54 29.50 10.48 6.14
C GLY A 54 29.39 9.75 4.80
N THR A 55 29.62 8.43 4.77
CA THR A 55 29.36 7.62 3.56
C THR A 55 27.87 7.45 3.37
N LEU A 56 27.36 7.86 2.21
CA LEU A 56 25.98 7.61 1.80
C LEU A 56 25.93 6.31 0.99
N SER A 57 25.07 5.38 1.40
CA SER A 57 24.88 4.12 0.71
C SER A 57 23.59 4.13 -0.10
N THR A 58 23.72 3.86 -1.40
CA THR A 58 22.58 3.74 -2.32
C THR A 58 21.60 2.66 -1.84
N THR A 59 22.08 1.53 -1.33
CA THR A 59 21.23 0.44 -0.81
C THR A 59 20.28 0.95 0.27
N TRP A 60 20.82 1.67 1.25
CA TRP A 60 20.04 2.17 2.38
C TRP A 60 19.15 3.36 2.01
N MET A 61 19.58 4.19 1.05
CA MET A 61 18.73 5.25 0.48
C MET A 61 17.52 4.67 -0.25
N VAL A 62 17.71 3.61 -1.04
CA VAL A 62 16.61 2.96 -1.76
C VAL A 62 15.72 2.21 -0.78
N ASN A 63 16.30 1.56 0.23
CA ASN A 63 15.53 0.85 1.24
C ASN A 63 14.61 1.79 2.06
N ALA A 64 15.05 3.03 2.31
CA ALA A 64 14.22 4.06 2.95
C ALA A 64 12.92 4.39 2.19
N ILE A 65 12.84 4.08 0.89
CA ILE A 65 11.61 4.29 0.10
C ILE A 65 10.45 3.45 0.67
N TRP A 66 10.74 2.26 1.21
CA TRP A 66 9.72 1.37 1.76
C TRP A 66 8.98 1.99 2.95
N ALA A 67 9.63 2.87 3.72
CA ALA A 67 8.98 3.61 4.81
C ALA A 67 7.83 4.50 4.34
N VAL A 68 7.87 4.94 3.07
CA VAL A 68 6.95 5.95 2.52
C VAL A 68 6.01 5.37 1.49
N LEU A 69 6.46 4.40 0.72
CA LEU A 69 5.78 3.91 -0.46
C LEU A 69 4.35 3.41 -0.17
N SER A 70 4.17 2.62 0.89
CA SER A 70 2.84 2.08 1.23
C SER A 70 1.87 3.18 1.65
N VAL A 71 2.33 4.20 2.39
CA VAL A 71 1.47 5.31 2.82
C VAL A 71 1.03 6.14 1.62
N VAL A 72 1.96 6.47 0.73
CA VAL A 72 1.68 7.18 -0.53
C VAL A 72 0.66 6.41 -1.37
N PHE A 73 0.80 5.09 -1.44
CA PHE A 73 -0.07 4.26 -2.25
C PHE A 73 -1.49 4.19 -1.70
N ILE A 74 -1.64 4.10 -0.38
CA ILE A 74 -2.95 4.12 0.27
C ILE A 74 -3.64 5.46 0.00
N ASP A 75 -2.94 6.58 0.18
CA ASP A 75 -3.48 7.91 -0.11
C ASP A 75 -3.90 8.05 -1.58
N TYR A 76 -2.98 7.74 -2.49
CA TYR A 76 -3.23 7.82 -3.93
C TYR A 76 -4.42 6.97 -4.37
N LEU A 77 -4.56 5.74 -3.83
CA LEU A 77 -5.70 4.87 -4.11
C LEU A 77 -7.01 5.46 -3.56
N LYS A 78 -7.01 6.02 -2.34
CA LYS A 78 -8.21 6.67 -1.77
C LYS A 78 -8.67 7.84 -2.64
N VAL A 79 -7.76 8.69 -3.08
CA VAL A 79 -8.06 9.80 -3.99
C VAL A 79 -8.59 9.28 -5.33
N ALA A 80 -8.00 8.22 -5.88
CA ALA A 80 -8.47 7.60 -7.12
C ALA A 80 -9.90 7.06 -7.00
N VAL A 81 -10.23 6.41 -5.88
CA VAL A 81 -11.56 5.90 -5.57
C VAL A 81 -12.59 7.02 -5.53
N GLY A 82 -12.29 8.11 -4.81
CA GLY A 82 -13.18 9.27 -4.73
C GLY A 82 -13.52 9.82 -6.11
N ARG A 83 -12.49 10.02 -6.95
CA ARG A 83 -12.67 10.52 -8.33
C ARG A 83 -13.47 9.56 -9.22
N SER A 84 -13.29 8.25 -9.06
CA SER A 84 -14.08 7.26 -9.79
C SER A 84 -15.54 7.27 -9.37
N LEU A 85 -15.81 7.43 -8.06
CA LEU A 85 -17.17 7.55 -7.54
C LEU A 85 -17.84 8.85 -7.99
N ASP A 86 -17.12 9.97 -8.01
CA ASP A 86 -17.67 11.24 -8.51
C ASP A 86 -18.12 11.15 -9.98
N LYS A 87 -17.38 10.40 -10.80
CA LYS A 87 -17.77 10.11 -12.19
C LYS A 87 -18.93 9.14 -12.32
N PHE A 88 -19.10 8.25 -11.34
CA PHE A 88 -20.17 7.27 -11.29
C PHE A 88 -21.48 7.86 -10.78
N ALA A 89 -21.42 8.90 -9.94
CA ALA A 89 -22.58 9.52 -9.29
C ALA A 89 -23.75 9.89 -10.23
N PRO A 90 -23.54 10.47 -11.43
CA PRO A 90 -24.63 10.83 -12.33
C PRO A 90 -25.44 9.63 -12.85
N LEU A 91 -24.85 8.43 -12.84
CA LEU A 91 -25.45 7.21 -13.40
C LEU A 91 -26.39 6.51 -12.41
N VAL A 92 -26.35 6.91 -11.14
CA VAL A 92 -27.14 6.31 -10.06
C VAL A 92 -27.86 7.41 -9.26
N ALA A 93 -28.18 8.50 -9.96
CA ALA A 93 -28.80 9.68 -9.35
C ALA A 93 -30.18 9.38 -8.75
N ASP A 94 -30.83 8.33 -9.24
CA ASP A 94 -32.09 7.76 -8.76
C ASP A 94 -31.96 6.97 -7.44
N LYS A 95 -30.74 6.59 -7.03
CA LYS A 95 -30.47 5.82 -5.79
C LYS A 95 -29.46 6.51 -4.85
N PRO A 96 -29.75 7.74 -4.38
CA PRO A 96 -28.79 8.55 -3.62
C PRO A 96 -28.37 7.92 -2.28
N THR A 97 -29.29 7.21 -1.60
CA THR A 97 -29.02 6.57 -0.29
C THR A 97 -28.09 5.37 -0.43
N GLU A 98 -28.34 4.52 -1.42
CA GLU A 98 -27.52 3.35 -1.73
C GLU A 98 -26.12 3.76 -2.21
N PHE A 99 -26.06 4.80 -3.05
CA PHE A 99 -24.79 5.36 -3.51
C PHE A 99 -23.98 6.00 -2.38
N ALA A 100 -24.60 6.73 -1.44
CA ALA A 100 -23.92 7.26 -0.27
C ALA A 100 -23.33 6.15 0.62
N ALA A 101 -24.09 5.06 0.83
CA ALA A 101 -23.61 3.90 1.58
C ALA A 101 -22.45 3.18 0.86
N LEU A 102 -22.50 3.08 -0.47
CA LEU A 102 -21.42 2.53 -1.29
C LEU A 102 -20.16 3.41 -1.18
N ARG A 103 -20.31 4.72 -1.35
CA ARG A 103 -19.22 5.69 -1.25
C ARG A 103 -18.51 5.57 0.08
N HIS A 104 -19.26 5.63 1.19
CA HIS A 104 -18.72 5.46 2.54
C HIS A 104 -17.90 4.17 2.68
N ARG A 105 -18.43 3.06 2.15
CA ARG A 105 -17.75 1.76 2.19
C ARG A 105 -16.55 1.67 1.27
N MET A 106 -16.44 2.47 0.23
CA MET A 106 -15.29 2.43 -0.68
C MET A 106 -14.18 3.37 -0.24
N THR A 107 -14.51 4.49 0.41
CA THR A 107 -13.54 5.49 0.85
C THR A 107 -12.95 5.22 2.23
N GLU A 108 -13.68 4.53 3.12
CA GLU A 108 -13.21 4.24 4.48
C GLU A 108 -12.79 2.78 4.64
N MET A 109 -11.64 2.55 5.29
CA MET A 109 -11.20 1.21 5.64
C MET A 109 -11.75 0.79 7.01
N PRO A 110 -12.17 -0.48 7.18
CA PRO A 110 -12.68 -0.95 8.45
C PRO A 110 -11.56 -0.99 9.50
N ALA A 111 -11.81 -0.34 10.65
CA ALA A 111 -10.80 -0.19 11.68
C ALA A 111 -10.21 -1.51 12.21
N ARG A 112 -11.04 -2.54 12.45
CA ARG A 112 -10.60 -3.79 13.07
C ARG A 112 -9.68 -4.63 12.17
N PRO A 113 -10.04 -4.95 10.91
CA PRO A 113 -9.14 -5.69 10.03
C PRO A 113 -7.81 -4.99 9.80
N VAL A 114 -7.84 -3.68 9.54
CA VAL A 114 -6.61 -2.88 9.31
C VAL A 114 -5.70 -2.90 10.54
N PHE A 115 -6.27 -2.72 11.74
CA PHE A 115 -5.50 -2.78 12.98
C PHE A 115 -4.81 -4.15 13.15
N TRP A 116 -5.56 -5.24 13.04
CA TRP A 116 -4.98 -6.57 13.21
C TRP A 116 -3.96 -6.93 12.13
N MET A 117 -4.17 -6.53 10.87
CA MET A 117 -3.18 -6.71 9.81
C MET A 117 -1.85 -6.02 10.17
N THR A 118 -1.91 -4.77 10.63
CA THR A 118 -0.71 -4.01 10.98
C THR A 118 0.01 -4.59 12.20
N VAL A 119 -0.74 -5.02 13.22
CA VAL A 119 -0.18 -5.64 14.43
C VAL A 119 0.41 -7.01 14.15
N ILE A 120 -0.31 -7.88 13.45
CA ILE A 120 0.15 -9.24 13.13
C ILE A 120 1.41 -9.19 12.28
N THR A 121 1.44 -8.33 11.24
CA THR A 121 2.63 -8.19 10.40
C THR A 121 3.80 -7.59 11.18
N GLY A 122 3.57 -6.58 12.03
CA GLY A 122 4.61 -6.04 12.90
C GLY A 122 5.20 -7.09 13.85
N LEU A 123 4.35 -7.89 14.49
CA LEU A 123 4.77 -8.99 15.37
C LEU A 123 5.50 -10.10 14.60
N ALA A 124 5.05 -10.44 13.39
CA ALA A 124 5.70 -11.43 12.54
C ALA A 124 7.11 -10.98 12.12
N ILE A 125 7.27 -9.70 11.79
CA ILE A 125 8.59 -9.11 11.49
C ILE A 125 9.49 -9.19 12.73
N VAL A 126 9.00 -8.75 13.89
CA VAL A 126 9.77 -8.80 15.15
C VAL A 126 10.16 -10.25 15.50
N ALA A 127 9.25 -11.21 15.32
CA ALA A 127 9.53 -12.62 15.56
C ALA A 127 10.57 -13.19 14.57
N GLY A 128 10.51 -12.80 13.29
CA GLY A 128 11.51 -13.15 12.29
C GLY A 128 12.91 -12.64 12.67
N ILE A 129 12.98 -11.36 13.05
CA ILE A 129 14.19 -10.70 13.53
C ILE A 129 14.74 -11.35 14.81
N ALA A 130 13.87 -11.76 15.73
CA ALA A 130 14.29 -12.46 16.95
C ALA A 130 14.82 -13.87 16.68
N SER A 131 14.38 -14.49 15.58
CA SER A 131 14.85 -15.83 15.17
C SER A 131 16.16 -15.75 14.41
N ASP A 132 16.30 -14.73 13.56
CA ASP A 132 17.51 -14.44 12.81
C ASP A 132 17.76 -12.92 12.77
N PRO A 133 18.69 -12.39 13.59
CA PRO A 133 19.01 -10.97 13.61
C PRO A 133 19.51 -10.42 12.27
N ALA A 134 20.06 -11.29 11.40
CA ALA A 134 20.51 -10.88 10.07
C ALA A 134 19.33 -10.44 9.18
N PHE A 135 18.10 -10.90 9.48
CA PHE A 135 16.88 -10.52 8.78
C PHE A 135 16.57 -9.01 8.86
N ALA A 136 17.02 -8.33 9.93
CA ALA A 136 16.96 -6.88 9.98
C ALA A 136 18.08 -6.31 9.12
N TYR A 137 19.32 -6.38 9.63
CA TYR A 137 20.55 -6.04 8.91
C TYR A 137 21.79 -6.63 9.60
N GLU A 138 22.56 -7.47 8.90
CA GLU A 138 23.93 -7.09 8.51
C GLU A 138 24.84 -6.34 9.51
N GLY A 139 25.18 -6.86 10.69
CA GLY A 139 26.23 -6.25 11.52
C GLY A 139 25.82 -5.04 12.39
N LEU A 140 24.52 -4.78 12.56
CA LEU A 140 24.04 -3.78 13.52
C LEU A 140 23.99 -4.33 14.96
N SER A 141 24.36 -3.51 15.94
CA SER A 141 24.36 -3.90 17.36
C SER A 141 23.76 -2.81 18.26
N HIS A 142 24.35 -1.62 18.33
CA HIS A 142 23.93 -0.51 19.19
C HIS A 142 22.70 0.21 18.62
N SER A 143 22.59 0.30 17.29
CA SER A 143 21.47 0.95 16.61
C SER A 143 20.33 -0.01 16.25
N TYR A 144 20.36 -1.24 16.77
CA TYR A 144 19.42 -2.30 16.40
C TYR A 144 17.95 -1.90 16.60
N VAL A 145 17.61 -1.29 17.74
CA VAL A 145 16.23 -0.86 18.02
C VAL A 145 15.72 0.17 17.00
N LEU A 146 16.60 1.07 16.56
CA LEU A 146 16.29 2.09 15.56
C LEU A 146 15.98 1.44 14.21
N ALA A 147 16.86 0.54 13.76
CA ALA A 147 16.73 -0.16 12.49
C ALA A 147 15.49 -1.07 12.45
N VAL A 148 15.25 -1.84 13.52
CA VAL A 148 14.07 -2.69 13.67
C VAL A 148 12.78 -1.87 13.65
N SER A 149 12.74 -0.75 14.35
CA SER A 149 11.56 0.12 14.38
C SER A 149 11.22 0.67 12.99
N LEU A 150 12.24 1.10 12.22
CA LEU A 150 12.07 1.57 10.85
C LEU A 150 11.62 0.46 9.91
N MET A 151 12.16 -0.74 10.06
CA MET A 151 11.78 -1.90 9.25
C MET A 151 10.32 -2.29 9.52
N VAL A 152 9.93 -2.41 10.78
CA VAL A 152 8.54 -2.70 11.17
C VAL A 152 7.61 -1.62 10.62
N PHE A 153 7.97 -0.34 10.75
CA PHE A 153 7.18 0.76 10.19
C PHE A 153 7.04 0.66 8.67
N SER A 154 8.13 0.34 7.97
CA SER A 154 8.15 0.26 6.50
C SER A 154 7.24 -0.83 5.95
N TYR A 155 7.21 -2.00 6.60
CA TYR A 155 6.52 -3.16 6.05
C TYR A 155 5.15 -3.44 6.68
N CYS A 156 4.78 -2.80 7.80
CA CYS A 156 3.48 -3.07 8.44
C CYS A 156 2.26 -2.60 7.63
N PHE A 157 2.46 -1.66 6.69
CA PHE A 157 1.39 -1.15 5.82
C PHE A 157 1.17 -1.99 4.55
N THR A 158 2.14 -2.81 4.15
CA THR A 158 2.04 -3.70 2.98
C THR A 158 0.75 -4.54 2.93
N PRO A 159 0.35 -5.27 4.00
CA PRO A 159 -0.91 -6.00 4.01
C PRO A 159 -2.14 -5.10 3.89
N VAL A 160 -2.06 -3.84 4.34
CA VAL A 160 -3.16 -2.86 4.23
C VAL A 160 -3.34 -2.44 2.77
N VAL A 161 -2.25 -2.18 2.05
CA VAL A 161 -2.29 -1.89 0.60
C VAL A 161 -2.92 -3.07 -0.15
N LEU A 162 -2.55 -4.29 0.21
CA LEU A 162 -3.10 -5.51 -0.39
C LEU A 162 -4.59 -5.66 -0.11
N TYR A 163 -4.98 -5.52 1.16
CA TYR A 163 -6.35 -5.57 1.57
C TYR A 163 -7.21 -4.51 0.87
N LEU A 164 -6.71 -3.27 0.79
CA LEU A 164 -7.37 -2.18 0.09
C LEU A 164 -7.57 -2.56 -1.38
N SER A 165 -6.53 -3.01 -2.07
CA SER A 165 -6.60 -3.40 -3.47
C SER A 165 -7.66 -4.48 -3.73
N ILE A 166 -7.67 -5.56 -2.94
CA ILE A 166 -8.66 -6.65 -3.05
C ILE A 166 -10.08 -6.12 -2.80
N ARG A 167 -10.25 -5.30 -1.76
CA ARG A 167 -11.54 -4.73 -1.40
C ARG A 167 -12.06 -3.76 -2.46
N LEU A 168 -11.17 -3.02 -3.13
CA LEU A 168 -11.54 -2.13 -4.23
C LEU A 168 -12.15 -2.93 -5.38
N LEU A 169 -11.53 -4.04 -5.79
CA LEU A 169 -12.06 -4.93 -6.82
C LEU A 169 -13.44 -5.47 -6.47
N ALA A 170 -13.58 -6.00 -5.26
CA ALA A 170 -14.87 -6.53 -4.79
C ALA A 170 -15.95 -5.45 -4.72
N SER A 171 -15.56 -4.18 -4.52
CA SER A 171 -16.50 -3.06 -4.45
C SER A 171 -16.90 -2.56 -5.84
N VAL A 172 -16.04 -2.67 -6.85
CA VAL A 172 -16.39 -2.38 -8.25
C VAL A 172 -17.55 -3.25 -8.72
N THR A 173 -17.51 -4.56 -8.43
CA THR A 173 -18.62 -5.48 -8.77
C THR A 173 -19.93 -5.05 -8.12
N ARG A 174 -19.89 -4.54 -6.88
CA ARG A 174 -21.09 -4.04 -6.18
C ARG A 174 -21.58 -2.71 -6.76
N ALA A 175 -20.69 -1.84 -7.21
CA ALA A 175 -21.05 -0.58 -7.83
C ALA A 175 -21.86 -0.82 -9.12
N TYR A 176 -21.43 -1.75 -9.97
CA TYR A 176 -22.18 -2.13 -11.17
C TYR A 176 -23.54 -2.75 -10.86
N GLY A 177 -23.69 -3.45 -9.74
CA GLY A 177 -24.98 -4.00 -9.30
C GLY A 177 -26.03 -2.94 -8.91
N LEU A 178 -25.66 -1.66 -8.82
CA LEU A 178 -26.63 -0.56 -8.61
C LEU A 178 -27.28 -0.08 -9.91
N LEU A 179 -26.73 -0.42 -11.08
CA LEU A 179 -27.31 -0.05 -12.37
C LEU A 179 -28.45 -1.03 -12.72
N ASP A 180 -29.66 -0.52 -12.91
CA ASP A 180 -30.82 -1.36 -13.26
C ASP A 180 -30.78 -1.81 -14.73
N GLU A 181 -30.25 -0.97 -15.63
CA GLU A 181 -30.01 -1.31 -17.03
C GLU A 181 -28.56 -0.96 -17.40
N VAL A 182 -27.76 -1.97 -17.77
CA VAL A 182 -26.43 -1.75 -18.35
C VAL A 182 -26.64 -1.37 -19.81
N ASP A 183 -26.81 -0.09 -20.08
CA ASP A 183 -26.85 0.40 -21.47
C ASP A 183 -25.46 0.22 -22.12
N VAL A 184 -25.38 -0.81 -22.97
CA VAL A 184 -24.19 -1.22 -23.74
C VAL A 184 -23.62 -0.07 -24.59
N LEU A 185 -24.45 0.92 -24.94
CA LEU A 185 -24.04 2.09 -25.73
C LEU A 185 -23.47 3.23 -24.87
N SER A 186 -23.73 3.23 -23.56
CA SER A 186 -23.11 4.15 -22.62
C SER A 186 -21.79 3.57 -22.11
N GLN A 187 -20.69 3.79 -22.84
CA GLN A 187 -19.37 3.23 -22.49
C GLN A 187 -18.68 3.93 -21.30
N ARG A 188 -19.15 5.11 -20.89
CA ARG A 188 -18.53 5.95 -19.84
C ARG A 188 -18.46 5.30 -18.44
N PRO A 189 -19.45 4.53 -17.95
CA PRO A 189 -19.39 3.80 -16.69
C PRO A 189 -18.31 2.71 -16.69
N LEU A 190 -18.20 1.94 -17.79
CA LEU A 190 -17.24 0.84 -17.97
C LEU A 190 -15.79 1.30 -17.75
N TYR A 191 -15.46 2.52 -18.18
CA TYR A 191 -14.11 3.08 -18.04
C TYR A 191 -13.84 3.74 -16.67
N ALA A 192 -14.87 4.11 -15.90
CA ALA A 192 -14.68 4.84 -14.63
C ALA A 192 -13.93 4.00 -13.59
N PHE A 193 -14.21 2.71 -13.52
CA PHE A 193 -13.53 1.76 -12.64
C PHE A 193 -12.35 1.04 -13.32
N SER A 194 -12.32 0.95 -14.65
CA SER A 194 -11.16 0.40 -15.39
C SER A 194 -9.87 1.19 -15.11
N ARG A 195 -9.96 2.53 -15.04
CA ARG A 195 -8.80 3.36 -14.67
C ARG A 195 -8.33 3.09 -13.24
N LEU A 196 -9.26 2.89 -12.31
CA LEU A 196 -8.96 2.59 -10.91
C LEU A 196 -8.25 1.24 -10.77
N THR A 197 -8.75 0.20 -11.45
CA THR A 197 -8.14 -1.14 -11.41
C THR A 197 -6.77 -1.15 -12.10
N LEU A 198 -6.61 -0.43 -13.21
CA LEU A 198 -5.31 -0.24 -13.86
C LEU A 198 -4.32 0.49 -12.93
N GLN A 199 -4.75 1.54 -12.25
CA GLN A 199 -3.92 2.25 -11.27
C GLN A 199 -3.49 1.32 -10.12
N ALA A 200 -4.40 0.54 -9.55
CA ALA A 200 -4.07 -0.44 -8.52
C ALA A 200 -3.07 -1.50 -9.04
N GLY A 201 -3.27 -2.03 -10.23
CA GLY A 201 -2.36 -3.01 -10.85
C GLY A 201 -0.96 -2.42 -11.13
N LEU A 202 -0.89 -1.21 -11.68
CA LEU A 202 0.39 -0.51 -11.93
C LEU A 202 1.17 -0.27 -10.63
N LEU A 203 0.48 0.12 -9.56
CA LEU A 203 1.12 0.29 -8.25
C LEU A 203 1.71 -1.03 -7.75
N TRP A 204 0.99 -2.14 -7.88
CA TRP A 204 1.54 -3.46 -7.53
C TRP A 204 2.76 -3.82 -8.37
N LEU A 205 2.74 -3.54 -9.66
CA LEU A 205 3.92 -3.73 -10.51
C LEU A 205 5.10 -2.88 -10.03
N VAL A 206 4.87 -1.63 -9.62
CA VAL A 206 5.94 -0.78 -9.05
C VAL A 206 6.48 -1.38 -7.76
N ILE A 207 5.63 -1.76 -6.79
CA ILE A 207 6.08 -2.39 -5.53
C ILE A 207 6.93 -3.64 -5.84
N VAL A 208 6.40 -4.54 -6.65
CA VAL A 208 7.05 -5.82 -6.91
C VAL A 208 8.37 -5.64 -7.67
N ASN A 209 8.40 -4.76 -8.66
CA ASN A 209 9.62 -4.54 -9.45
C ASN A 209 10.64 -3.65 -8.74
N LEU A 210 10.23 -2.84 -7.74
CA LEU A 210 11.19 -2.05 -6.96
C LEU A 210 12.18 -2.97 -6.23
N GLY A 211 11.70 -4.08 -5.65
CA GLY A 211 12.55 -5.08 -5.00
C GLY A 211 13.45 -5.84 -5.97
N ILE A 212 13.00 -6.10 -7.20
CA ILE A 212 13.88 -6.67 -8.24
C ILE A 212 14.92 -5.65 -8.69
N GLY A 213 14.51 -4.39 -8.85
CA GLY A 213 15.38 -3.29 -9.24
C GLY A 213 16.49 -3.05 -8.23
N THR A 214 16.20 -3.14 -6.93
CA THR A 214 17.24 -3.03 -5.90
C THR A 214 18.28 -4.16 -6.05
N MET A 215 17.84 -5.41 -6.22
CA MET A 215 18.73 -6.55 -6.40
C MET A 215 19.60 -6.42 -7.67
N VAL A 216 19.00 -6.01 -8.80
CA VAL A 216 19.69 -5.96 -10.11
C VAL A 216 20.62 -4.76 -10.21
N PHE A 217 20.19 -3.58 -9.78
CA PHE A 217 20.93 -2.33 -10.02
C PHE A 217 21.83 -1.92 -8.86
N VAL A 218 21.53 -2.36 -7.64
CA VAL A 218 22.34 -2.04 -6.46
C VAL A 218 23.30 -3.19 -6.09
N GLY A 219 23.13 -4.37 -6.70
CA GLY A 219 24.02 -5.51 -6.52
C GLY A 219 23.79 -6.27 -5.20
N ASP A 220 22.69 -5.96 -4.51
CA ASP A 220 22.28 -6.62 -3.27
C ASP A 220 21.57 -7.94 -3.62
N ALA A 221 22.34 -8.88 -4.17
CA ALA A 221 21.89 -10.25 -4.36
C ALA A 221 22.00 -10.95 -3.01
N GLY A 222 21.02 -10.71 -2.14
CA GLY A 222 20.82 -11.45 -0.91
C GLY A 222 20.91 -12.96 -1.13
N ASP A 223 21.02 -13.73 -0.06
CA ASP A 223 21.36 -15.14 -0.17
C ASP A 223 20.27 -15.94 -0.95
N ALA A 224 20.59 -17.14 -1.44
CA ALA A 224 19.69 -17.88 -2.36
C ALA A 224 18.26 -18.05 -1.81
N GLN A 225 18.12 -18.14 -0.48
CA GLN A 225 16.85 -18.19 0.23
C GLN A 225 16.08 -16.86 0.18
N GLU A 226 16.74 -15.72 0.41
CA GLU A 226 16.11 -14.39 0.32
C GLU A 226 15.61 -14.10 -1.09
N ARG A 227 16.39 -14.53 -2.09
CA ARG A 227 15.99 -14.46 -3.50
C ARG A 227 14.75 -15.31 -3.77
N ALA A 228 14.69 -16.52 -3.25
CA ALA A 228 13.53 -17.39 -3.41
C ALA A 228 12.26 -16.81 -2.74
N ILE A 229 12.39 -16.22 -1.55
CA ILE A 229 11.29 -15.55 -0.84
C ILE A 229 10.82 -14.32 -1.61
N SER A 230 11.75 -13.49 -2.08
CA SER A 230 11.46 -12.30 -2.89
C SER A 230 10.77 -12.66 -4.21
N ILE A 231 11.24 -13.69 -4.91
CA ILE A 231 10.61 -14.21 -6.13
C ILE A 231 9.21 -14.76 -5.84
N GLY A 232 9.02 -15.47 -4.72
CA GLY A 232 7.71 -15.97 -4.30
C GLY A 232 6.72 -14.85 -4.02
N PHE A 233 7.14 -13.82 -3.26
CA PHE A 233 6.34 -12.62 -3.00
C PHE A 233 6.04 -11.85 -4.28
N THR A 234 7.01 -11.74 -5.19
CA THR A 234 6.90 -11.12 -6.50
C THR A 234 5.88 -11.86 -7.37
N ALA A 235 5.99 -13.18 -7.47
CA ALA A 235 5.06 -14.02 -8.22
C ALA A 235 3.64 -13.91 -7.66
N LEU A 236 3.48 -13.93 -6.33
CA LEU A 236 2.20 -13.71 -5.67
C LEU A 236 1.63 -12.32 -5.98
N GLY A 237 2.47 -11.28 -5.89
CA GLY A 237 2.10 -9.89 -6.23
C GLY A 237 1.70 -9.72 -7.69
N ILE A 238 2.38 -10.39 -8.62
CA ILE A 238 2.03 -10.43 -10.05
C ILE A 238 0.70 -11.15 -10.24
N VAL A 239 0.48 -12.31 -9.58
CA VAL A 239 -0.79 -13.02 -9.65
C VAL A 239 -1.93 -12.16 -9.09
N ILE A 240 -1.71 -11.45 -7.98
CA ILE A 240 -2.68 -10.52 -7.42
C ILE A 240 -2.94 -9.35 -8.37
N ALA A 241 -1.90 -8.73 -8.94
CA ALA A 241 -2.03 -7.67 -9.92
C ALA A 241 -2.82 -8.15 -11.14
N PHE A 242 -2.49 -9.33 -11.66
CA PHE A 242 -3.11 -9.90 -12.85
C PHE A 242 -4.56 -10.32 -12.60
N THR A 243 -4.83 -11.00 -11.49
CA THR A 243 -6.20 -11.33 -11.07
C THR A 243 -7.00 -10.07 -10.78
N SER A 244 -6.39 -9.03 -10.22
CA SER A 244 -7.04 -7.74 -10.01
C SER A 244 -7.44 -7.04 -11.31
N SER A 245 -6.59 -7.11 -12.34
CA SER A 245 -6.91 -6.55 -13.65
C SER A 245 -7.93 -7.38 -14.45
N LEU A 246 -7.95 -8.71 -14.26
CA LEU A 246 -8.79 -9.62 -15.05
C LEU A 246 -10.14 -9.93 -14.42
N TYR A 247 -10.27 -9.87 -13.09
CA TYR A 247 -11.52 -10.16 -12.40
C TYR A 247 -12.70 -9.28 -12.86
N PRO A 248 -12.53 -7.97 -13.12
CA PRO A 248 -13.60 -7.13 -13.66
C PRO A 248 -14.04 -7.52 -15.08
N LEU A 249 -13.20 -8.21 -15.86
CA LEU A 249 -13.49 -8.59 -17.24
C LEU A 249 -14.29 -9.89 -17.37
N ARG A 250 -14.44 -10.67 -16.29
CA ARG A 250 -15.21 -11.92 -16.27
C ARG A 250 -16.70 -11.74 -15.96
N GLY A 251 -17.11 -10.54 -15.57
CA GLY A 251 -18.50 -10.19 -15.26
C GLY A 251 -19.22 -9.40 -16.35
N CYS A 252 -18.62 -9.28 -17.55
CA CYS A 252 -19.26 -8.74 -18.75
C CYS A 252 -19.70 -9.88 -19.66
#